data_AF-A0A7W5AKY3-F1
#
_entry.id   AF-A0A7W5AKY3-F1
#
_cell.length_a   1.000
_cell.length_b   1.000
_cell.length_c   1.000
_cell.angle_alpha   90.00
_cell.angle_beta   90.00
_cell.angle_gamma   90.00
#
_symmetry.space_group_name_H-M   'P 1'
#
loop_
_entity.id
_entity.type
_entity.pdbx_description
1 polymer ?
#
loop_
_entity_poly.entity_id
_entity_poly.type
_entity_poly.pdbx_seq_one_letter_code
_entity_poly.pdbx_strand_id
1 'polypeptide(L)'
;MSAITHDLLQRDTRLPEPVRQALNEYGRACNLAAIAVNQAFTIAVQYTTAREMRAADDPADPQAPSARPLPQAQVIADLEAVADNFHAQTLVALARAAASYAAYATQVAVAAVAGRPLPLPGSEQIRPSDLICALDHFVPQVRFPSPAEDPRLAEQNDAVRSAHEALRQVISHQLWGHNAQAYDDPSAVRAGADQPQGIAEAFPETLHRYAATVAWALGVVLGTREEGDAG
;
A
#
# COMPACT_ATOMS: atom_id res chain seq x y z
N MET A 1 9.33 -5.41 7.56
CA MET A 1 8.27 -6.11 6.80
C MET A 1 8.87 -7.14 5.86
N SER A 2 8.21 -8.27 5.68
CA SER A 2 8.57 -9.27 4.68
C SER A 2 8.20 -8.76 3.29
N ALA A 3 9.06 -8.97 2.28
CA ALA A 3 8.69 -8.73 0.89
C ALA A 3 7.42 -9.54 0.58
N ILE A 4 6.36 -8.88 0.11
CA ILE A 4 5.10 -9.54 -0.26
C ILE A 4 5.34 -10.20 -1.62
N THR A 5 5.93 -11.39 -1.60
CA THR A 5 6.31 -12.14 -2.80
C THR A 5 5.12 -12.78 -3.54
N HIS A 6 3.89 -12.55 -3.10
CA HIS A 6 2.66 -13.11 -3.68
C HIS A 6 1.88 -12.12 -4.58
N ASP A 7 2.47 -10.97 -4.93
CA ASP A 7 1.73 -9.85 -5.55
C ASP A 7 1.58 -9.89 -7.08
N LEU A 8 2.09 -10.93 -7.74
CA LEU A 8 2.00 -11.04 -9.19
C LEU A 8 1.00 -12.12 -9.56
N LEU A 9 0.09 -11.78 -10.48
CA LEU A 9 -0.81 -12.75 -11.08
C LEU A 9 0.01 -13.85 -11.75
N GLN A 10 -0.43 -15.10 -11.58
CA GLN A 10 0.14 -16.22 -12.29
C GLN A 10 0.04 -15.99 -13.80
N ARG A 11 1.02 -16.49 -14.57
CA ARG A 11 1.02 -16.32 -16.04
C ARG A 11 -0.15 -17.03 -16.72
N ASP A 12 -0.74 -18.02 -16.08
CA ASP A 12 -1.73 -18.93 -16.69
C ASP A 12 -3.20 -18.53 -16.45
N THR A 13 -3.46 -17.27 -16.05
CA THR A 13 -4.83 -16.78 -15.88
C THR A 13 -5.52 -16.52 -17.22
N ARG A 14 -6.81 -16.86 -17.34
CA ARG A 14 -7.65 -16.57 -18.53
C ARG A 14 -8.05 -15.09 -18.69
N LEU A 15 -7.43 -14.18 -17.97
CA LEU A 15 -7.68 -12.74 -18.11
C LEU A 15 -7.19 -12.25 -19.48
N PRO A 16 -7.92 -11.35 -20.16
CA PRO A 16 -7.42 -10.68 -21.36
C PRO A 16 -6.09 -9.99 -21.09
N GLU A 17 -5.19 -10.02 -22.07
CA GLU A 17 -3.82 -9.50 -21.93
C GLU A 17 -3.76 -8.08 -21.33
N PRO A 18 -4.57 -7.10 -21.79
CA PRO A 18 -4.51 -5.75 -21.24
C PRO A 18 -4.87 -5.68 -19.76
N VAL A 19 -5.80 -6.53 -19.31
CA VAL A 19 -6.23 -6.57 -17.91
C VAL A 19 -5.14 -7.20 -17.04
N ARG A 20 -4.60 -8.33 -17.48
CA ARG A 20 -3.50 -9.04 -16.79
C ARG A 20 -2.25 -8.17 -16.68
N GLN A 21 -1.86 -7.52 -17.77
CA GLN A 21 -0.71 -6.62 -17.79
C GLN A 21 -0.89 -5.47 -16.80
N ALA A 22 -2.04 -4.80 -16.84
CA ALA A 22 -2.31 -3.67 -15.94
C ALA A 22 -2.30 -4.08 -14.46
N LEU A 23 -2.95 -5.19 -14.08
CA LEU A 23 -2.92 -5.68 -12.69
C LEU A 23 -1.49 -5.97 -12.21
N ASN A 24 -0.66 -6.58 -13.07
CA ASN A 24 0.75 -6.81 -12.76
C ASN A 24 1.57 -5.51 -12.68
N GLU A 25 1.31 -4.53 -13.52
CA GLU A 25 1.97 -3.22 -13.49
C GLU A 25 1.62 -2.46 -12.21
N TYR A 26 0.34 -2.46 -11.80
CA TYR A 26 -0.09 -1.88 -10.54
C TYR A 26 0.53 -2.59 -9.33
N GLY A 27 0.54 -3.93 -9.30
CA GLY A 27 1.20 -4.71 -8.25
C GLY A 27 2.71 -4.43 -8.18
N ARG A 28 3.38 -4.29 -9.33
CA ARG A 28 4.80 -3.91 -9.38
C ARG A 28 5.05 -2.49 -8.86
N ALA A 29 4.19 -1.53 -9.23
CA ALA A 29 4.30 -0.16 -8.76
C ALA A 29 4.14 -0.07 -7.24
N CYS A 30 3.17 -0.80 -6.66
CA CYS A 30 2.98 -0.89 -5.22
C CYS A 30 4.20 -1.49 -4.53
N ASN A 31 4.76 -2.57 -5.07
CA ASN A 31 5.97 -3.19 -4.52
C ASN A 31 7.18 -2.26 -4.53
N LEU A 32 7.43 -1.56 -5.64
CA LEU A 32 8.51 -0.59 -5.74
C LEU A 32 8.33 0.55 -4.73
N ALA A 33 7.11 1.07 -4.58
CA ALA A 33 6.81 2.11 -3.61
C ALA A 33 6.98 1.62 -2.16
N ALA A 34 6.53 0.40 -1.84
CA ALA A 34 6.69 -0.20 -0.51
C ALA A 34 8.17 -0.42 -0.15
N ILE A 35 8.99 -0.85 -1.12
CA ILE A 35 10.45 -0.93 -0.93
C ILE A 35 11.03 0.46 -0.63
N ALA A 36 10.61 1.48 -1.37
CA ALA A 36 11.09 2.85 -1.17
C ALA A 36 10.70 3.42 0.21
N VAL A 37 9.48 3.15 0.69
CA VAL A 37 9.05 3.50 2.06
C VAL A 37 9.94 2.83 3.11
N ASN A 38 10.21 1.52 2.97
CA ASN A 38 11.10 0.78 3.88
C ASN A 38 12.54 1.33 3.86
N GLN A 39 13.04 1.71 2.69
CA GLN A 39 14.35 2.36 2.56
C GLN A 39 14.37 3.72 3.26
N ALA A 40 13.33 4.54 3.07
CA ALA A 40 13.21 5.83 3.75
C ALA A 40 13.19 5.68 5.28
N PHE A 41 12.43 4.71 5.79
CA PHE A 41 12.40 4.38 7.22
C PHE A 41 13.77 3.96 7.75
N THR A 42 14.47 3.06 7.03
CA THR A 42 15.80 2.59 7.42
C THR A 42 16.79 3.75 7.52
N ILE A 43 16.75 4.66 6.55
CA ILE A 43 17.57 5.87 6.53
C ILE A 43 17.26 6.74 7.76
N ALA A 44 15.98 6.99 8.06
CA ALA A 44 15.56 7.79 9.21
C ALA A 44 16.05 7.19 10.54
N VAL A 45 15.89 5.88 10.76
CA VAL A 45 16.36 5.19 11.97
C VAL A 45 17.88 5.30 12.14
N GLN A 46 18.64 5.14 11.05
CA GLN A 46 20.10 5.26 11.09
C GLN A 46 20.55 6.66 11.52
N TYR A 47 19.89 7.71 11.04
CA TYR A 47 20.19 9.08 11.43
C TYR A 47 19.82 9.39 12.88
N THR A 48 18.63 8.98 13.33
CA THR A 48 18.22 9.15 14.74
C THR A 48 19.19 8.46 15.68
N THR A 49 19.57 7.21 15.36
CA THR A 49 20.55 6.44 16.16
C THR A 49 21.91 7.14 16.19
N ALA A 50 22.41 7.63 15.04
CA ALA A 50 23.68 8.36 14.99
C ALA A 50 23.64 9.68 15.80
N ARG A 51 22.48 10.35 15.84
CA ARG A 51 22.26 11.54 16.65
C ARG A 51 22.29 11.23 18.15
N GLU A 52 21.58 10.18 18.57
CA GLU A 52 21.50 9.76 19.97
C GLU A 52 22.86 9.30 20.52
N MET A 53 23.61 8.49 19.75
CA MET A 53 24.97 8.09 20.14
C MET A 53 25.89 9.30 20.33
N ARG A 54 25.78 10.32 19.48
CA ARG A 54 26.54 11.57 19.64
C ARG A 54 26.10 12.44 20.80
N ALA A 55 24.81 12.50 21.08
CA ALA A 55 24.31 13.22 22.25
C ALA A 55 24.80 12.57 23.56
N ALA A 56 24.99 11.25 23.55
CA ALA A 56 25.57 10.50 24.67
C ALA A 56 27.09 10.69 24.83
N ASP A 57 27.83 10.89 23.72
CA ASP A 57 29.29 11.12 23.70
C ASP A 57 29.70 12.56 24.06
N ASP A 58 28.76 13.48 24.29
CA ASP A 58 29.01 14.86 24.70
C ASP A 58 28.79 15.03 26.21
N PRO A 59 29.79 14.74 27.07
CA PRO A 59 29.68 15.10 28.47
C PRO A 59 29.63 16.63 28.53
N ALA A 60 28.54 17.17 29.07
CA ALA A 60 28.39 18.60 29.31
C ALA A 60 29.54 19.11 30.20
N ASP A 61 30.61 19.60 29.58
CA ASP A 61 31.65 20.40 30.24
C ASP A 61 31.27 21.88 30.07
N PRO A 62 30.75 22.54 31.11
CA PRO A 62 30.26 23.92 31.03
C PRO A 62 31.37 24.96 30.81
N GLN A 63 32.64 24.56 30.67
CA GLN A 63 33.77 25.48 30.43
C GLN A 63 34.55 25.25 29.12
N ALA A 64 34.15 24.31 28.25
CA ALA A 64 34.81 24.15 26.96
C ALA A 64 34.31 25.21 25.95
N PRO A 65 35.20 25.98 25.29
CA PRO A 65 34.79 27.00 24.34
C PRO A 65 34.00 26.36 23.20
N SER A 66 32.80 26.88 22.99
CA SER A 66 31.81 26.47 21.99
C SER A 66 32.40 26.48 20.59
N ALA A 67 32.94 25.35 20.15
CA ALA A 67 33.49 25.19 18.81
C ALA A 67 33.21 23.79 18.26
N ARG A 68 31.95 23.33 18.37
CA ARG A 68 31.48 22.37 17.37
C ARG A 68 31.49 23.10 16.02
N PRO A 69 32.06 22.53 14.95
CA PRO A 69 31.89 23.12 13.64
C PRO A 69 30.39 23.07 13.31
N LEU A 70 29.75 24.24 13.33
CA LEU A 70 28.40 24.53 12.83
C LEU A 70 28.03 23.76 11.53
N PRO A 71 28.97 23.50 10.57
CA PRO A 71 28.66 22.71 9.37
C PRO A 71 28.08 21.32 9.63
N GLN A 72 28.50 20.61 10.68
CA GLN A 72 28.14 19.19 10.83
C GLN A 72 26.77 18.98 11.47
N ALA A 73 26.36 19.86 12.39
CA ALA A 73 25.00 19.85 12.93
C ALA A 73 23.98 20.23 11.85
N GLN A 74 24.32 21.20 11.00
CA GLN A 74 23.50 21.56 9.85
C GLN A 74 23.38 20.41 8.86
N VAL A 75 24.48 19.72 8.53
CA VAL A 75 24.44 18.55 7.64
C VAL A 75 23.53 17.45 8.17
N ILE A 76 23.53 17.18 9.48
CA ILE A 76 22.62 16.18 10.07
C ILE A 76 21.17 16.62 9.93
N ALA A 77 20.86 17.88 10.28
CA ALA A 77 19.51 18.42 10.14
C ALA A 77 19.01 18.41 8.69
N ASP A 78 19.90 18.73 7.74
CA ASP A 78 19.59 18.68 6.30
C ASP A 78 19.29 17.25 5.84
N LEU A 79 20.05 16.26 6.33
CA LEU A 79 19.86 14.85 6.00
C LEU A 79 18.57 14.29 6.62
N GLU A 80 18.23 14.69 7.85
CA GLU A 80 16.93 14.37 8.49
C GLU A 80 15.78 14.94 7.63
N ALA A 81 15.83 16.22 7.27
CA ALA A 81 14.81 16.85 6.44
C ALA A 81 14.66 16.18 5.06
N VAL A 82 15.76 15.74 4.45
CA VAL A 82 15.75 14.99 3.19
C VAL A 82 15.13 13.60 3.38
N ALA A 83 15.46 12.88 4.46
CA ALA A 83 14.90 11.57 4.76
C ALA A 83 13.39 11.64 5.02
N ASP A 84 12.93 12.62 5.80
CA ASP A 84 11.51 12.86 6.06
C ASP A 84 10.74 13.20 4.78
N ASN A 85 11.32 14.05 3.93
CA ASN A 85 10.72 14.40 2.65
C ASN A 85 10.64 13.18 1.71
N PHE A 86 11.69 12.35 1.67
CA PHE A 86 11.69 11.11 0.88
C PHE A 86 10.64 10.11 1.41
N HIS A 87 10.52 9.97 2.73
CA HIS A 87 9.50 9.13 3.36
C HIS A 87 8.08 9.60 3.00
N ALA A 88 7.77 10.89 3.17
CA ALA A 88 6.46 11.44 2.83
C ALA A 88 6.10 11.23 1.34
N GLN A 89 7.06 11.45 0.43
CA GLN A 89 6.85 11.25 -1.00
C GLN A 89 6.59 9.78 -1.36
N THR A 90 7.37 8.86 -0.78
CA THR A 90 7.23 7.42 -1.06
C THR A 90 5.96 6.85 -0.44
N LEU A 91 5.54 7.34 0.73
CA LEU A 91 4.29 6.95 1.36
C LEU A 91 3.07 7.36 0.50
N VAL A 92 3.05 8.61 0.01
CA VAL A 92 1.99 9.08 -0.89
C VAL A 92 2.01 8.31 -2.21
N ALA A 93 3.19 8.03 -2.76
CA ALA A 93 3.31 7.21 -3.96
C ALA A 93 2.72 5.81 -3.75
N LEU A 94 3.01 5.17 -2.61
CA LEU A 94 2.43 3.87 -2.25
C LEU A 94 0.91 3.95 -2.10
N ALA A 95 0.39 4.94 -1.38
CA ALA A 95 -1.05 5.12 -1.19
C ALA A 95 -1.79 5.28 -2.51
N ARG A 96 -1.27 6.12 -3.42
CA ARG A 96 -1.88 6.35 -4.75
C ARG A 96 -1.82 5.11 -5.63
N ALA A 97 -0.68 4.40 -5.63
CA ALA A 97 -0.53 3.16 -6.37
C ALA A 97 -1.49 2.08 -5.83
N ALA A 98 -1.55 1.91 -4.51
CA ALA A 98 -2.42 0.94 -3.85
C ALA A 98 -3.91 1.25 -4.06
N ALA A 99 -4.32 2.51 -4.02
CA ALA A 99 -5.70 2.92 -4.28
C ALA A 99 -6.14 2.59 -5.71
N SER A 100 -5.29 2.91 -6.68
CA SER A 100 -5.54 2.59 -8.09
C SER A 100 -5.59 1.07 -8.30
N TYR A 101 -4.67 0.34 -7.67
CA TYR A 101 -4.63 -1.12 -7.77
C TYR A 101 -5.87 -1.79 -7.15
N ALA A 102 -6.23 -1.39 -5.93
CA ALA A 102 -7.35 -1.96 -5.19
C ALA A 102 -8.66 -1.76 -5.95
N ALA A 103 -8.90 -0.54 -6.44
CA ALA A 103 -10.10 -0.27 -7.21
C ALA A 103 -10.12 -1.04 -8.54
N TYR A 104 -9.01 -1.08 -9.28
CA TYR A 104 -8.99 -1.80 -10.55
C TYR A 104 -9.21 -3.29 -10.37
N ALA A 105 -8.48 -3.90 -9.42
CA ALA A 105 -8.67 -5.31 -9.07
C ALA A 105 -10.12 -5.60 -8.68
N THR A 106 -10.74 -4.70 -7.90
CA THR A 106 -12.14 -4.83 -7.50
C THR A 106 -13.10 -4.70 -8.67
N GLN A 107 -12.90 -3.72 -9.56
CA GLN A 107 -13.74 -3.53 -10.75
C GLN A 107 -13.67 -4.74 -11.67
N VAL A 108 -12.48 -5.27 -11.91
CA VAL A 108 -12.28 -6.50 -12.69
C VAL A 108 -12.99 -7.67 -12.01
N ALA A 109 -12.87 -7.82 -10.69
CA ALA A 109 -13.50 -8.89 -9.94
C ALA A 109 -15.03 -8.81 -9.96
N VAL A 110 -15.61 -7.63 -9.76
CA VAL A 110 -17.05 -7.39 -9.86
C VAL A 110 -17.56 -7.69 -11.27
N ALA A 111 -16.84 -7.24 -12.32
CA ALA A 111 -17.20 -7.52 -13.70
C ALA A 111 -17.15 -9.03 -14.01
N ALA A 112 -16.10 -9.72 -13.56
CA ALA A 112 -15.93 -11.16 -13.73
C ALA A 112 -17.05 -11.96 -13.03
N VAL A 113 -17.38 -11.61 -11.79
CA VAL A 113 -18.47 -12.25 -11.01
C VAL A 113 -19.83 -12.02 -11.68
N ALA A 114 -20.07 -10.82 -12.20
CA ALA A 114 -21.32 -10.47 -12.86
C ALA A 114 -21.43 -10.98 -14.31
N GLY A 115 -20.39 -11.63 -14.84
CA GLY A 115 -20.33 -12.05 -16.26
C GLY A 115 -20.39 -10.87 -17.24
N ARG A 116 -19.94 -9.68 -16.80
CA ARG A 116 -19.91 -8.45 -17.61
C ARG A 116 -18.58 -8.32 -18.35
N PRO A 117 -18.52 -7.50 -19.41
CA PRO A 117 -17.24 -7.16 -20.05
C PRO A 117 -16.25 -6.61 -19.02
N LEU A 118 -15.01 -7.11 -19.05
CA LEU A 118 -13.96 -6.65 -18.15
C LEU A 118 -13.55 -5.22 -18.53
N PRO A 119 -13.35 -4.33 -17.53
CA PRO A 119 -12.94 -2.95 -17.79
C PRO A 119 -11.55 -2.91 -18.42
N LEU A 120 -11.36 -2.00 -19.37
CA LEU A 120 -10.02 -1.70 -19.90
C LEU A 120 -9.26 -0.81 -18.90
N PRO A 121 -7.95 -0.98 -18.78
CA PRO A 121 -7.14 -0.12 -17.93
C PRO A 121 -7.10 1.31 -18.47
N GLY A 122 -6.95 2.30 -17.58
CA GLY A 122 -6.55 3.65 -17.99
C GLY A 122 -7.44 4.82 -17.57
N SER A 123 -8.44 4.64 -16.70
CA SER A 123 -9.25 5.78 -16.19
C SER A 123 -9.22 5.96 -14.67
N GLU A 124 -8.62 5.03 -13.95
CA GLU A 124 -8.72 4.98 -12.50
C GLU A 124 -7.59 5.77 -11.86
N GLN A 125 -7.78 7.09 -11.77
CA GLN A 125 -7.02 7.92 -10.86
C GLN A 125 -7.87 8.19 -9.63
N ILE A 126 -7.86 7.24 -8.71
CA ILE A 126 -8.57 7.38 -7.45
C ILE A 126 -7.62 8.03 -6.45
N ARG A 127 -8.09 9.12 -5.86
CA ARG A 127 -7.36 9.73 -4.75
C ARG A 127 -7.53 8.85 -3.51
N PRO A 128 -6.44 8.54 -2.79
CA PRO A 128 -6.53 7.85 -1.52
C PRO A 128 -7.59 8.44 -0.57
N SER A 129 -7.70 9.77 -0.48
CA SER A 129 -8.71 10.42 0.36
C SER A 129 -10.15 10.13 -0.05
N ASP A 130 -10.45 10.08 -1.35
CA ASP A 130 -11.77 9.73 -1.88
C ASP A 130 -12.11 8.28 -1.51
N LEU A 131 -11.14 7.37 -1.61
CA LEU A 131 -11.31 5.96 -1.22
C LEU A 131 -11.57 5.82 0.28
N ILE A 132 -10.85 6.57 1.12
CA ILE A 132 -11.08 6.60 2.57
C ILE A 132 -12.51 7.05 2.90
N CYS A 133 -13.01 8.08 2.21
CA CYS A 133 -14.35 8.64 2.44
C CYS A 133 -15.47 7.75 1.90
N ALA A 134 -15.22 7.00 0.84
CA ALA A 134 -16.23 6.22 0.13
C ALA A 134 -15.74 4.80 -0.19
N LEU A 135 -15.20 4.09 0.82
CA LEU A 135 -14.61 2.75 0.66
C LEU A 135 -15.54 1.80 -0.10
N ASP A 136 -16.78 1.65 0.37
CA ASP A 136 -17.73 0.69 -0.20
C ASP A 136 -18.18 1.07 -1.64
N HIS A 137 -17.93 2.30 -2.08
CA HIS A 137 -18.19 2.75 -3.46
C HIS A 137 -17.07 2.30 -4.41
N PHE A 138 -15.81 2.53 -4.04
CA PHE A 138 -14.65 2.23 -4.88
C PHE A 138 -14.17 0.78 -4.75
N VAL A 139 -14.31 0.22 -3.56
CA VAL A 139 -13.82 -1.10 -3.15
C VAL A 139 -14.93 -1.84 -2.40
N PRO A 140 -16.05 -2.16 -3.06
CA PRO A 140 -17.09 -2.99 -2.46
C PRO A 140 -16.55 -4.37 -2.10
N GLN A 141 -17.14 -5.00 -1.08
CA GLN A 141 -16.81 -6.38 -0.74
C GLN A 141 -17.16 -7.32 -1.92
N VAL A 142 -16.14 -8.01 -2.44
CA VAL A 142 -16.30 -8.96 -3.55
C VAL A 142 -16.46 -10.37 -2.99
N ARG A 143 -17.35 -11.14 -3.62
CA ARG A 143 -17.49 -12.57 -3.38
C ARG A 143 -17.59 -13.30 -4.72
N PHE A 144 -16.71 -14.25 -4.95
CA PHE A 144 -16.72 -15.10 -6.12
C PHE A 144 -17.77 -16.20 -5.97
N PRO A 145 -18.60 -16.45 -7.00
CA PRO A 145 -19.59 -17.52 -6.98
C PRO A 145 -18.86 -18.86 -6.92
N SER A 146 -19.17 -19.64 -5.89
CA SER A 146 -18.61 -20.97 -5.69
C SER A 146 -19.71 -22.00 -5.95
N PRO A 147 -19.53 -22.97 -6.87
CA PRO A 147 -20.33 -24.18 -6.79
C PRO A 147 -20.05 -24.81 -5.43
N ALA A 148 -21.08 -25.37 -4.79
CA ALA A 148 -21.13 -25.66 -3.35
C ALA A 148 -20.01 -26.58 -2.78
N GLU A 149 -19.03 -26.99 -3.57
CA GLU A 149 -18.01 -27.99 -3.25
C GLU A 149 -16.59 -27.62 -3.72
N ASP A 150 -16.28 -26.37 -4.11
CA ASP A 150 -14.87 -25.98 -4.38
C ASP A 150 -14.21 -25.34 -3.13
N PRO A 151 -13.41 -26.10 -2.35
CA PRO A 151 -12.75 -25.59 -1.15
C PRO A 151 -11.71 -24.51 -1.46
N ARG A 152 -11.13 -24.48 -2.67
CA ARG A 152 -10.15 -23.47 -3.06
C ARG A 152 -10.83 -22.11 -3.20
N LEU A 153 -12.03 -22.08 -3.78
CA LEU A 153 -12.82 -20.85 -3.90
C LEU A 153 -13.35 -20.35 -2.55
N ALA A 154 -13.67 -21.26 -1.63
CA ALA A 154 -14.03 -20.88 -0.27
C ALA A 154 -12.86 -20.18 0.44
N GLU A 155 -11.65 -20.74 0.37
CA GLU A 155 -10.44 -20.14 0.92
C GLU A 155 -10.15 -18.76 0.33
N GLN A 156 -10.27 -18.59 -1.00
CA GLN A 156 -10.07 -17.29 -1.63
C GLN A 156 -11.11 -16.25 -1.19
N ASN A 157 -12.38 -16.64 -1.07
CA ASN A 157 -13.43 -15.75 -0.58
C ASN A 157 -13.19 -15.33 0.88
N ASP A 158 -12.73 -16.25 1.73
CA ASP A 158 -12.37 -15.93 3.12
C ASP A 158 -11.16 -15.01 3.21
N ALA A 159 -10.14 -15.23 2.37
CA ALA A 159 -8.99 -14.34 2.29
C ALA A 159 -9.38 -12.92 1.85
N VAL A 160 -10.19 -12.79 0.78
CA VAL A 160 -10.69 -11.49 0.30
C VAL A 160 -11.53 -10.79 1.36
N ARG A 161 -12.42 -11.52 2.04
CA ARG A 161 -13.24 -10.99 3.13
C ARG A 161 -12.37 -10.49 4.28
N SER A 162 -11.44 -11.31 4.75
CA SER A 162 -10.52 -10.96 5.84
C SER A 162 -9.68 -9.71 5.51
N ALA A 163 -9.16 -9.63 4.28
CA ALA A 163 -8.41 -8.46 3.82
C ALA A 163 -9.28 -7.19 3.74
N HIS A 164 -10.55 -7.31 3.30
CA HIS A 164 -11.50 -6.19 3.28
C HIS A 164 -11.87 -5.71 4.69
N GLU A 165 -12.12 -6.65 5.61
CA GLU A 165 -12.39 -6.36 7.03
C GLU A 165 -11.20 -5.63 7.68
N ALA A 166 -9.97 -6.08 7.43
CA ALA A 166 -8.76 -5.41 7.90
C ALA A 166 -8.63 -3.98 7.34
N LEU A 167 -8.87 -3.79 6.04
CA LEU A 167 -8.85 -2.46 5.41
C LEU A 167 -9.90 -1.53 6.04
N ARG A 168 -11.14 -2.03 6.20
CA ARG A 168 -12.22 -1.29 6.86
C ARG A 168 -11.87 -0.94 8.30
N GLN A 169 -11.22 -1.83 9.03
CA GLN A 169 -10.77 -1.58 10.40
C GLN A 169 -9.74 -0.46 10.45
N VAL A 170 -8.72 -0.48 9.57
CA VAL A 170 -7.72 0.58 9.46
C VAL A 170 -8.38 1.92 9.15
N ILE A 171 -9.27 1.97 8.15
CA ILE A 171 -9.98 3.21 7.80
C ILE A 171 -10.84 3.71 8.97
N SER A 172 -11.55 2.83 9.67
CA SER A 172 -12.47 3.22 10.73
C SER A 172 -11.78 3.62 12.04
N HIS A 173 -10.68 2.94 12.41
CA HIS A 173 -10.04 3.10 13.71
C HIS A 173 -8.79 3.98 13.66
N GLN A 174 -8.00 3.88 12.58
CA GLN A 174 -6.71 4.55 12.49
C GLN A 174 -6.81 5.91 11.80
N LEU A 175 -7.81 6.12 10.95
CA LEU A 175 -8.01 7.41 10.28
C LEU A 175 -9.04 8.31 10.98
N TRP A 176 -9.62 7.87 12.10
CA TRP A 176 -10.53 8.70 12.88
C TRP A 176 -9.76 9.91 13.45
N GLY A 177 -10.17 11.12 13.07
CA GLY A 177 -9.47 12.36 13.44
C GLY A 177 -8.23 12.71 12.61
N HIS A 178 -7.89 11.95 11.58
CA HIS A 178 -6.74 12.19 10.72
C HIS A 178 -7.14 12.87 9.40
N ASN A 179 -6.25 13.71 8.85
CA ASN A 179 -6.50 14.34 7.56
C ASN A 179 -6.22 13.35 6.42
N ALA A 180 -7.27 12.76 5.86
CA ALA A 180 -7.18 11.83 4.72
C ALA A 180 -6.42 12.43 3.51
N GLN A 181 -6.41 13.75 3.35
CA GLN A 181 -5.69 14.44 2.27
C GLN A 181 -4.16 14.30 2.38
N ALA A 182 -3.63 13.90 3.55
CA ALA A 182 -2.21 13.59 3.71
C ALA A 182 -1.75 12.49 2.74
N TYR A 183 -2.63 11.58 2.35
CA TYR A 183 -2.31 10.53 1.38
C TYR A 183 -2.35 10.99 -0.08
N ASP A 184 -2.84 12.20 -0.36
CA ASP A 184 -2.89 12.75 -1.71
C ASP A 184 -1.69 13.66 -2.02
N ASP A 185 -1.18 14.37 -1.00
CA ASP A 185 -0.14 15.39 -1.12
C ASP A 185 0.98 15.16 -0.09
N PRO A 186 2.24 14.95 -0.53
CA PRO A 186 3.38 14.78 0.37
C PRO A 186 3.60 15.98 1.31
N SER A 187 3.18 17.18 0.93
CA SER A 187 3.31 18.37 1.76
C SER A 187 2.39 18.32 3.00
N ALA A 188 1.23 17.68 2.88
CA ALA A 188 0.27 17.52 3.96
C ALA A 188 0.72 16.47 4.99
N VAL A 189 1.44 15.42 4.57
CA VAL A 189 2.09 14.45 5.48
C VAL A 189 3.06 15.17 6.43
N ARG A 190 3.88 16.07 5.89
CA ARG A 190 4.86 16.84 6.66
C ARG A 190 4.24 17.82 7.65
N ALA A 191 3.11 18.42 7.29
CA ALA A 191 2.40 19.35 8.17
C ALA A 191 1.75 18.66 9.38
N GLY A 192 1.53 17.34 9.30
CA GLY A 192 0.94 16.51 10.36
C GLY A 192 1.96 15.81 11.26
N ALA A 193 3.15 16.39 11.48
CA ALA A 193 4.32 15.79 12.14
C ALA A 193 4.12 15.21 13.57
N ASP A 194 2.94 15.34 14.17
CA ASP A 194 2.57 14.71 15.44
C ASP A 194 1.93 13.31 15.29
N GLN A 195 1.88 12.75 14.07
CA GLN A 195 1.32 11.41 13.84
C GLN A 195 2.34 10.30 14.17
N PRO A 196 1.94 9.24 14.89
CA PRO A 196 2.77 8.05 15.03
C PRO A 196 3.05 7.43 13.66
N GLN A 197 4.33 7.31 13.28
CA GLN A 197 4.78 6.79 11.96
C GLN A 197 4.07 5.49 11.53
N GLY A 198 3.82 4.56 12.46
CA GLY A 198 3.16 3.28 12.16
C GLY A 198 1.67 3.37 11.80
N ILE A 199 0.98 4.48 12.11
CA ILE A 199 -0.43 4.70 11.74
C ILE A 199 -0.52 5.15 10.27
N ALA A 200 0.43 5.96 9.82
CA ALA A 200 0.45 6.50 8.47
C ALA A 200 0.72 5.41 7.42
N GLU A 201 1.58 4.43 7.73
CA GLU A 201 1.97 3.33 6.83
C GLU A 201 0.92 2.21 6.72
N ALA A 202 0.12 1.99 7.77
CA ALA A 202 -0.81 0.86 7.83
C ALA A 202 -1.91 0.91 6.76
N PHE A 203 -2.41 2.10 6.41
CA PHE A 203 -3.42 2.27 5.36
C PHE A 203 -2.93 1.83 3.97
N PRO A 204 -1.87 2.42 3.40
CA PRO A 204 -1.40 2.03 2.08
C PRO A 204 -0.97 0.56 1.99
N GLU A 205 -0.39 -0.01 3.06
CA GLU A 205 -0.03 -1.43 3.12
C GLU A 205 -1.25 -2.36 3.10
N THR A 206 -2.25 -2.05 3.91
CA THR A 206 -3.46 -2.89 3.99
C THR A 206 -4.25 -2.82 2.69
N LEU A 207 -4.28 -1.65 2.05
CA LEU A 207 -4.89 -1.45 0.75
C LEU A 207 -4.15 -2.24 -0.35
N HIS A 208 -2.82 -2.22 -0.35
CA HIS A 208 -2.01 -3.03 -1.27
C HIS A 208 -2.27 -4.53 -1.06
N ARG A 209 -2.27 -5.01 0.19
CA ARG A 209 -2.56 -6.42 0.52
C ARG A 209 -3.94 -6.84 0.05
N TYR A 210 -4.95 -6.00 0.25
CA TYR A 210 -6.29 -6.25 -0.24
C TYR A 210 -6.31 -6.39 -1.76
N ALA A 211 -5.70 -5.44 -2.48
CA ALA A 211 -5.63 -5.46 -3.95
C ALA A 211 -4.97 -6.75 -4.48
N ALA A 212 -3.82 -7.12 -3.90
CA ALA A 212 -3.11 -8.34 -4.25
C ALA A 212 -3.94 -9.60 -3.97
N THR A 213 -4.67 -9.63 -2.85
CA THR A 213 -5.56 -10.74 -2.50
C THR A 213 -6.70 -10.90 -3.50
N VAL A 214 -7.33 -9.79 -3.92
CA VAL A 214 -8.38 -9.81 -4.95
C VAL A 214 -7.83 -10.24 -6.30
N ALA A 215 -6.67 -9.71 -6.71
CA ALA A 215 -6.02 -10.10 -7.96
C ALA A 215 -5.66 -11.60 -7.96
N TRP A 216 -5.09 -12.11 -6.86
CA TRP A 216 -4.80 -13.54 -6.74
C TRP A 216 -6.06 -14.39 -6.84
N ALA A 217 -7.11 -14.04 -6.10
CA ALA A 217 -8.39 -14.74 -6.14
C ALA A 217 -9.01 -14.74 -7.55
N LEU A 218 -8.95 -13.61 -8.27
CA LEU A 218 -9.32 -13.51 -9.68
C LEU A 218 -8.56 -14.52 -10.55
N GLY A 219 -7.25 -14.64 -10.34
CA GLY A 219 -6.41 -15.58 -11.07
C GLY A 219 -6.81 -17.03 -10.82
N VAL A 220 -7.10 -17.40 -9.56
CA VAL A 220 -7.57 -18.73 -9.19
C VAL A 220 -8.94 -19.03 -9.82
N VAL A 221 -9.91 -18.12 -9.66
CA VAL A 221 -11.29 -18.30 -10.16
C VAL A 221 -11.35 -18.45 -11.67
N LEU A 222 -10.53 -17.68 -12.39
CA LEU A 222 -10.50 -17.70 -13.85
C LEU A 222 -9.55 -18.77 -14.41
N GLY A 223 -8.64 -19.31 -13.60
CA GLY A 223 -7.75 -20.41 -13.98
C GLY A 223 -8.40 -21.79 -13.87
N THR A 224 -9.36 -22.00 -12.96
CA THR A 224 -9.98 -23.32 -12.71
C THR A 224 -11.03 -23.74 -13.73
N ARG A 225 -11.38 -22.90 -14.71
CA ARG A 225 -12.49 -23.14 -15.63
C ARG A 225 -12.08 -23.94 -16.89
N GLU A 226 -11.53 -25.15 -16.74
CA GLU A 226 -11.60 -26.27 -17.72
C GLU A 226 -10.93 -27.55 -17.19
N GLU A 227 -11.75 -28.56 -16.88
CA GLU A 227 -11.43 -29.98 -17.11
C GLU A 227 -12.70 -30.79 -17.46
N GLY A 228 -13.82 -30.13 -17.84
CA GLY A 228 -15.13 -30.77 -17.87
C GLY A 228 -16.09 -30.41 -19.01
N ASP A 229 -15.66 -29.71 -20.07
CA ASP A 229 -16.51 -29.47 -21.25
C ASP A 229 -15.76 -29.83 -22.54
N ALA A 230 -15.65 -31.14 -22.76
CA ALA A 230 -15.49 -31.73 -24.08
C ALA A 230 -16.64 -32.74 -24.25
N GLY A 231 -17.80 -32.23 -24.67
CA GLY A 231 -18.98 -33.00 -25.08
C GLY A 231 -19.41 -32.60 -26.48
#